data_AF-A0A165F2Y9-F1
#
_entry.id   AF-A0A165F2Y9-F1
#
_cell.length_a   1.000
_cell.length_b   1.000
_cell.length_c   1.000
_cell.angle_alpha   90.00
_cell.angle_beta   90.00
_cell.angle_gamma   90.00
#
_symmetry.space_group_name_H-M   'P 1'
#
loop_
_entity.id
_entity.type
_entity.pdbx_description
1 polymer ?
#
loop_
_entity_poly.entity_id
_entity_poly.type
_entity_poly.pdbx_seq_one_letter_code
_entity_poly.pdbx_strand_id
1 'polypeptide(L)'
;MLKHCASPSAAFDRREPAPAPRVWKFGDGFADLVAGARFRFDRNPAQGDATRVALPHPELFDAARPGDALLVDGGRLRFRVLSATRDVIDTEITRGGEILDREGVRLEAGPLSVAH
;
A
#
# COMPACT_ATOMS: atom_id res chain seq x y z
N MET A 1 -1.96 32.91 54.36
CA MET A 1 -0.98 31.82 54.11
C MET A 1 -1.45 31.05 52.88
N LEU A 2 -1.27 31.66 51.70
CA LEU A 2 -1.80 31.18 50.42
C LEU A 2 -0.73 30.34 49.74
N LYS A 3 -0.96 29.02 49.66
CA LYS A 3 -0.16 28.10 48.85
C LYS A 3 -0.35 28.48 47.39
N HIS A 4 0.69 29.09 46.84
CA HIS A 4 0.78 29.41 45.42
C HIS A 4 0.82 28.13 44.59
N CYS A 5 0.11 28.24 43.48
CA CYS A 5 -0.17 27.24 42.48
C CYS A 5 1.07 26.71 41.74
N ALA A 6 0.87 25.50 41.24
CA ALA A 6 1.64 24.70 40.30
C ALA A 6 2.33 25.46 39.15
N SER A 7 3.56 25.02 38.84
CA SER A 7 4.19 24.94 37.51
C SER A 7 5.58 24.28 37.64
N PRO A 8 6.22 23.77 36.58
CA PRO A 8 5.69 23.34 35.27
C PRO A 8 6.29 21.97 34.83
N SER A 9 6.01 21.58 33.58
CA SER A 9 6.87 20.73 32.73
C SER A 9 6.50 19.23 32.63
N ALA A 10 5.98 18.82 31.47
CA ALA A 10 6.71 17.92 30.56
C ALA A 10 5.86 17.55 29.32
N ALA A 11 6.50 17.68 28.14
CA ALA A 11 6.22 17.01 26.86
C ALA A 11 4.81 17.21 26.25
N PHE A 12 4.57 18.10 25.29
CA PHE A 12 5.11 18.10 23.92
C PHE A 12 5.38 16.69 23.37
N ASP A 13 4.29 15.93 23.23
CA ASP A 13 4.25 14.70 22.46
C ASP A 13 4.68 14.98 21.02
N ARG A 14 5.84 14.42 20.67
CA ARG A 14 6.45 14.52 19.36
C ARG A 14 5.52 13.74 18.43
N ARG A 15 4.69 14.42 17.62
CA ARG A 15 4.00 13.78 16.50
C ARG A 15 5.06 13.19 15.57
N GLU A 16 5.37 11.93 15.79
CA GLU A 16 6.13 11.09 14.89
C GLU A 16 5.42 11.13 13.54
N PRO A 17 6.11 11.40 12.43
CA PRO A 17 5.48 11.37 11.12
C PRO A 17 4.96 9.95 10.90
N ALA A 18 3.65 9.80 10.78
CA ALA A 18 3.02 8.56 10.40
C ALA A 18 3.76 8.00 9.15
N PRO A 19 4.29 6.77 9.19
CA PRO A 19 5.04 6.23 8.07
C PRO A 19 4.09 6.08 6.88
N ALA A 20 4.32 6.89 5.84
CA ALA A 20 3.57 6.78 4.60
C ALA A 20 3.61 5.33 4.07
N PRO A 21 2.50 4.78 3.55
CA PRO A 21 2.48 3.43 3.01
C PRO A 21 3.45 3.29 1.84
N ARG A 22 4.43 2.40 2.00
CA ARG A 22 5.47 2.08 1.01
C ARG A 22 5.46 0.58 0.75
N VAL A 23 5.67 0.16 -0.50
CA VAL A 23 5.92 -1.26 -0.80
C VAL A 23 7.20 -1.74 -0.12
N TRP A 24 7.18 -2.99 0.33
CA TRP A 24 8.36 -3.65 0.89
C TRP A 24 9.37 -3.99 -0.20
N LYS A 25 10.59 -4.36 0.21
CA LYS A 25 11.68 -4.64 -0.73
C LYS A 25 11.36 -5.85 -1.62
N PHE A 26 11.60 -5.68 -2.91
CA PHE A 26 11.67 -6.79 -3.86
C PHE A 26 12.99 -7.56 -3.67
N GLY A 27 13.00 -8.86 -3.99
CA GLY A 27 14.20 -9.69 -3.96
C GLY A 27 15.36 -9.08 -4.78
N ASP A 28 15.02 -8.49 -5.94
CA ASP A 28 15.96 -7.87 -6.89
C ASP A 28 16.02 -6.33 -6.77
N GLY A 29 15.29 -5.71 -5.83
CA GLY A 29 15.13 -4.25 -5.73
C GLY A 29 14.14 -3.64 -6.74
N PHE A 30 13.85 -4.36 -7.82
CA PHE A 30 12.76 -4.10 -8.74
C PHE A 30 12.07 -5.41 -9.10
N ALA A 31 10.89 -5.32 -9.70
CA ALA A 31 10.25 -6.46 -10.34
C ALA A 31 9.66 -6.04 -11.69
N ASP A 32 9.72 -6.92 -12.68
CA ASP A 32 9.04 -6.72 -13.95
C ASP A 32 7.65 -7.33 -13.87
N LEU A 33 6.63 -6.50 -14.06
CA LEU A 33 5.24 -6.92 -13.99
C LEU A 33 4.68 -7.06 -15.38
N VAL A 34 4.16 -8.25 -15.68
CA VAL A 34 3.54 -8.54 -16.98
C VAL A 34 2.05 -8.21 -16.92
N ALA A 35 1.54 -7.43 -17.87
CA ALA A 35 0.10 -7.18 -17.99
C ALA A 35 -0.65 -8.51 -18.19
N GLY A 36 -1.73 -8.73 -17.45
CA GLY A 36 -2.50 -9.96 -17.38
C GLY A 36 -1.97 -10.97 -16.35
N ALA A 37 -0.82 -10.73 -15.71
CA ALA A 37 -0.35 -11.59 -14.63
C ALA A 37 -1.06 -11.29 -13.31
N ARG A 38 -1.14 -12.30 -12.43
CA ARG A 38 -1.71 -12.15 -11.10
C ARG A 38 -0.66 -11.65 -10.13
N PHE A 39 -1.06 -10.69 -9.31
CA PHE A 39 -0.22 -10.04 -8.33
C PHE A 39 -0.91 -10.00 -6.98
N ARG A 40 -0.22 -10.47 -5.95
CA ARG A 40 -0.77 -10.61 -4.61
C ARG A 40 -0.14 -9.63 -3.64
N PHE A 41 -0.96 -8.85 -2.96
CA PHE A 41 -0.51 -8.05 -1.81
C PHE A 41 -0.80 -8.83 -0.54
N ASP A 42 0.23 -9.14 0.25
CA ASP A 42 0.08 -9.89 1.49
C ASP A 42 0.78 -9.15 2.66
N ARG A 43 0.55 -9.60 3.89
CA ARG A 43 1.19 -9.02 5.07
C ARG A 43 2.52 -9.68 5.47
N ASN A 44 2.99 -10.66 4.69
CA ASN A 44 4.17 -11.44 5.04
C ASN A 44 5.44 -10.63 4.71
N PRO A 45 6.33 -10.34 5.67
CA PRO A 45 7.58 -9.60 5.42
C PRO A 45 8.58 -10.33 4.53
N ALA A 46 8.26 -11.52 4.04
CA ALA A 46 9.05 -12.22 3.02
C ALA A 46 9.24 -11.34 1.77
N GLN A 47 10.42 -11.48 1.15
CA GLN A 47 10.82 -10.73 -0.04
C GLN A 47 9.71 -10.74 -1.09
N GLY A 48 9.42 -9.57 -1.66
CA GLY A 48 8.44 -9.43 -2.74
C GLY A 48 9.06 -9.81 -4.09
N ASP A 49 8.23 -10.28 -5.00
CA ASP A 49 8.56 -10.69 -6.37
C ASP A 49 7.49 -10.15 -7.34
N ALA A 50 7.66 -10.40 -8.64
CA ALA A 50 6.69 -10.04 -9.69
C ALA A 50 5.29 -10.69 -9.55
N THR A 51 5.08 -11.53 -8.54
CA THR A 51 3.81 -12.20 -8.24
C THR A 51 3.24 -11.85 -6.86
N ARG A 52 4.07 -11.32 -5.95
CA ARG A 52 3.63 -11.00 -4.59
C ARG A 52 4.46 -9.87 -3.97
N VAL A 53 3.84 -9.02 -3.17
CA VAL A 53 4.56 -8.02 -2.39
C VAL A 53 3.97 -7.87 -1.00
N ALA A 54 4.85 -7.65 -0.03
CA ALA A 54 4.43 -7.36 1.32
C ALA A 54 3.94 -5.91 1.41
N LEU A 55 2.74 -5.73 1.94
CA LEU A 55 2.14 -4.44 2.20
C LEU A 55 1.73 -4.38 3.68
N PRO A 56 2.55 -3.79 4.56
CA PRO A 56 2.27 -3.73 5.99
C PRO A 56 1.32 -2.58 6.35
N HIS A 57 0.23 -2.40 5.59
CA HIS A 57 -0.76 -1.34 5.83
C HIS A 57 -2.19 -1.89 5.85
N PRO A 58 -2.76 -2.18 7.03
CA PRO A 58 -4.10 -2.76 7.15
C PRO A 58 -5.20 -1.86 6.58
N GLU A 59 -4.97 -0.54 6.55
CA GLU A 59 -5.92 0.45 5.98
C GLU A 59 -6.22 0.19 4.50
N LEU A 60 -5.24 -0.29 3.71
CA LEU A 60 -5.46 -0.63 2.30
C LEU A 60 -6.24 -1.93 2.13
N PHE A 61 -6.10 -2.90 3.05
CA PHE A 61 -6.90 -4.14 3.01
C PHE A 61 -8.35 -3.91 3.40
N ASP A 62 -8.61 -2.99 4.33
CA ASP A 62 -9.98 -2.63 4.73
C ASP A 62 -10.68 -1.78 3.65
N ALA A 63 -9.92 -0.90 2.99
CA ALA A 63 -10.44 -0.07 1.90
C ALA A 63 -10.60 -0.82 0.58
N ALA A 64 -9.73 -1.80 0.27
CA ALA A 64 -9.74 -2.51 -1.00
C ALA A 64 -10.98 -3.41 -1.13
N ARG A 65 -11.68 -3.28 -2.24
CA ARG A 65 -12.83 -4.10 -2.61
C ARG A 65 -12.61 -4.74 -3.98
N PRO A 66 -13.19 -5.93 -4.21
CA PRO A 66 -13.16 -6.54 -5.54
C PRO A 66 -13.74 -5.57 -6.58
N GLY A 67 -12.96 -5.29 -7.63
CA GLY A 67 -13.28 -4.32 -8.67
C GLY A 67 -12.51 -3.01 -8.60
N ASP A 68 -11.88 -2.67 -7.47
CA ASP A 68 -11.07 -1.46 -7.33
C ASP A 68 -9.78 -1.53 -8.17
N ALA A 69 -9.18 -0.36 -8.43
CA ALA A 69 -7.85 -0.26 -9.02
C ALA A 69 -6.80 0.12 -7.98
N LEU A 70 -5.72 -0.65 -7.92
CA LEU A 70 -4.50 -0.29 -7.22
C LEU A 70 -3.55 0.37 -8.22
N LEU A 71 -3.05 1.54 -7.84
CA LEU A 71 -2.09 2.33 -8.60
C LEU A 71 -0.77 2.30 -7.85
N VAL A 72 0.30 1.96 -8.57
CA VAL A 72 1.67 2.05 -8.05
C VAL A 72 2.45 3.03 -8.92
N ASP A 73 3.38 3.75 -8.30
CA ASP A 73 4.17 4.80 -8.96
C ASP A 73 3.28 5.87 -9.63
N GLY A 74 2.34 6.42 -8.86
CA GLY A 74 1.43 7.47 -9.35
C GLY A 74 0.50 7.06 -10.50
N GLY A 75 0.35 5.75 -10.76
CA GLY A 75 -0.48 5.21 -11.84
C GLY A 75 0.30 4.75 -13.08
N ARG A 76 1.64 4.71 -13.01
CA ARG A 76 2.46 4.05 -14.04
C ARG A 76 2.12 2.56 -14.14
N LEU A 77 1.89 1.93 -12.99
CA LEU A 77 1.42 0.55 -12.88
C LEU A 77 0.00 0.55 -12.35
N ARG A 78 -0.82 -0.34 -12.93
CA ARG A 78 -2.23 -0.46 -12.57
C ARG A 78 -2.60 -1.92 -12.36
N PHE A 79 -3.21 -2.19 -11.22
CA PHE A 79 -3.67 -3.49 -10.81
C PHE A 79 -5.15 -3.42 -10.55
N ARG A 80 -5.87 -4.48 -10.86
CA ARG A 80 -7.30 -4.62 -10.63
C ARG A 80 -7.51 -5.60 -9.48
N VAL A 81 -8.18 -5.18 -8.43
CA VAL A 81 -8.51 -6.07 -7.31
C VAL A 81 -9.49 -7.13 -7.79
N LEU A 82 -9.07 -8.38 -7.77
CA LEU A 82 -9.93 -9.54 -8.02
C LEU A 82 -10.63 -9.95 -6.75
N SER A 83 -9.90 -9.98 -5.63
CA SER A 83 -10.42 -10.35 -4.32
C SER A 83 -9.59 -9.68 -3.23
N ALA A 84 -10.24 -9.13 -2.20
CA ALA A 84 -9.58 -8.55 -1.04
C ALA A 84 -10.02 -9.30 0.21
N THR A 85 -9.04 -9.76 0.99
CA THR A 85 -9.21 -10.41 2.29
C THR A 85 -8.44 -9.60 3.35
N ARG A 86 -8.68 -9.87 4.64
CA ARG A 86 -8.04 -9.15 5.76
C ARG A 86 -6.51 -9.23 5.81
N ASP A 87 -5.93 -10.26 5.19
CA ASP A 87 -4.48 -10.50 5.21
C ASP A 87 -3.85 -10.56 3.81
N VAL A 88 -4.67 -10.72 2.76
CA VAL A 88 -4.23 -10.94 1.39
C VAL A 88 -5.19 -10.28 0.41
N ILE A 89 -4.67 -9.54 -0.58
CA ILE A 89 -5.41 -8.97 -1.70
C ILE A 89 -4.87 -9.61 -2.98
N ASP A 90 -5.73 -10.31 -3.69
CA ASP A 90 -5.45 -10.84 -5.01
C ASP A 90 -5.84 -9.80 -6.06
N THR A 91 -4.88 -9.45 -6.91
CA THR A 91 -5.05 -8.43 -7.95
C THR A 91 -4.52 -8.96 -9.28
N GLU A 92 -4.99 -8.37 -10.37
CA GLU A 92 -4.53 -8.66 -11.73
C GLU A 92 -3.86 -7.43 -12.31
N ILE A 93 -2.67 -7.58 -12.86
CA ILE A 93 -1.93 -6.48 -13.47
C ILE A 93 -2.65 -6.07 -14.75
N THR A 94 -3.32 -4.93 -14.73
CA THR A 94 -3.95 -4.36 -15.93
C THR A 94 -2.92 -3.65 -16.79
N ARG A 95 -1.97 -2.96 -16.15
CA ARG A 95 -0.86 -2.27 -16.80
C ARG A 95 0.45 -2.68 -16.14
N GLY A 96 1.18 -3.53 -16.86
CA GLY A 96 2.50 -4.02 -16.48
C GLY A 96 3.62 -3.04 -16.80
N GLY A 97 4.78 -3.30 -16.23
CA GLY A 97 6.01 -2.53 -16.33
C GLY A 97 6.93 -2.80 -15.14
N GLU A 98 8.00 -2.02 -15.04
CA GLU A 98 8.96 -2.11 -13.93
C GLU A 98 8.40 -1.45 -12.67
N ILE A 99 8.30 -2.21 -11.57
CA ILE A 99 8.01 -1.73 -10.22
C ILE A 99 9.31 -1.64 -9.42
N LEU A 100 9.51 -0.53 -8.71
CA LEU A 100 10.69 -0.29 -7.88
C LEU A 100 10.39 -0.51 -6.39
N ASP A 101 11.41 -0.76 -5.57
CA ASP A 101 11.25 -0.81 -4.12
C ASP A 101 10.91 0.57 -3.53
N ARG A 102 10.17 0.57 -2.40
CA ARG A 102 9.72 1.77 -1.68
C ARG A 102 8.76 2.67 -2.45
N GLU A 103 8.25 2.21 -3.58
CA GLU A 103 7.18 2.85 -4.33
C GLU A 103 5.90 3.07 -3.52
N GLY A 104 5.24 4.17 -3.83
CA GLY A 104 3.98 4.55 -3.19
C GLY A 104 2.81 3.76 -3.79
N VAL A 105 2.03 3.10 -2.93
CA VAL A 105 0.80 2.42 -3.33
C VAL A 105 -0.38 3.31 -3.01
N ARG A 106 -1.30 3.44 -3.96
CA ARG A 106 -2.59 4.12 -3.77
C ARG A 106 -3.72 3.22 -4.24
N LEU A 107 -4.78 3.15 -3.45
CA LEU A 107 -6.03 2.54 -3.86
C LEU A 107 -6.91 3.63 -4.50
N GLU A 108 -7.34 3.38 -5.73
CA GLU A 108 -8.35 4.17 -6.45
C GLU A 108 -9.67 3.40 -6.42
N ALA A 109 -10.53 3.77 -5.47
CA ALA A 109 -11.87 3.25 -5.37
C ALA A 109 -12.80 4.06 -6.28
N GLY A 110 -13.20 3.47 -7.41
CA GLY A 110 -14.07 4.12 -8.37
C GLY A 110 -14.58 3.13 -9.41
N PRO A 111 -15.78 3.35 -10.00
CA PRO A 111 -16.24 2.51 -11.09
C PRO A 111 -15.25 2.69 -12.24
N LEU A 112 -14.47 1.64 -12.52
CA LEU A 112 -13.67 1.56 -13.73
C LEU A 112 -14.64 1.50 -14.92
N SER A 113 -15.15 2.66 -15.33
CA SER A 113 -15.75 2.86 -16.63
C SER A 113 -14.63 2.67 -17.65
N VAL A 114 -14.49 1.42 -18.09
CA VAL A 114 -13.81 1.11 -19.34
C VAL A 114 -14.59 1.82 -20.45
N ALA A 115 -14.08 2.96 -20.90
CA ALA A 115 -14.59 3.59 -22.11
C ALA A 115 -14.17 2.71 -23.30
N HIS A 116 -15.17 2.39 -24.12
CA HIS A 116 -15.15 1.59 -25.34
C HIS A 116 -14.13 2.08 -26.37
#